data_AF-A0AAD9HVZ1-F1
#
_entry.id   AF-A0AAD9HVZ1-F1
#
_cell.length_a   1.000
_cell.length_b   1.000
_cell.length_c   1.000
_cell.angle_alpha   90.00
_cell.angle_beta   90.00
_cell.angle_gamma   90.00
#
_symmetry.space_group_name_H-M   'P 1'
#
loop_
_entity.id
_entity.type
_entity.pdbx_description
1 polymer ?
#
loop_
_entity_poly.entity_id
_entity_poly.type
_entity_poly.pdbx_seq_one_letter_code
_entity_poly.pdbx_strand_id
1 'polypeptide(L)'
;MAWNDLTSVGLSVSLTIASIIVGKRFLLAPAPASSTPPSKGLKVGGAKNYRVRGVPLAWDTNDLQSFLLMQDGCYDPVVKSLATEAHGRSKTGTATFRDGTDPPTTLQGSLRPEEETHTLILDRGFLGLTTLFSPSPEDHKVDIVAIPGLGGHAIGSFREPKGQHMWLRDALPYHMLWEQTNRPMARVITYGYESEIVNSRSMQNLEDLATTFRDSLCTLTSSRGAKPLIIVAHSLGGLIVKQQGHYHSREFGNGLPS
;
A
#
# COMPACT_ATOMS: atom_id res chain seq x y z
N MET A 1 -21.89 -1.77 56.48
CA MET A 1 -21.42 -2.94 55.69
C MET A 1 -21.28 -2.49 54.25
N ALA A 2 -20.25 -3.04 53.62
CA ALA A 2 -19.57 -2.60 52.40
C ALA A 2 -20.46 -2.30 51.18
N TRP A 3 -20.04 -1.26 50.45
CA TRP A 3 -20.16 -1.15 49.00
C TRP A 3 -19.18 -2.13 48.34
N ASN A 4 -19.52 -2.67 47.16
CA ASN A 4 -18.60 -2.75 46.01
C ASN A 4 -19.30 -3.23 44.72
N ASP A 5 -18.89 -2.56 43.65
CA ASP A 5 -19.10 -2.79 42.22
C ASP A 5 -18.86 -4.23 41.72
N LEU A 6 -19.41 -4.52 40.54
CA LEU A 6 -18.65 -5.15 39.45
C LEU A 6 -19.29 -4.81 38.09
N THR A 7 -18.72 -3.77 37.48
CA THR A 7 -18.74 -3.46 36.05
C THR A 7 -17.96 -4.50 35.23
N SER A 8 -18.06 -4.40 33.90
CA SER A 8 -17.16 -4.97 32.87
C SER A 8 -17.63 -6.25 32.17
N VAL A 9 -18.50 -6.08 31.17
CA VAL A 9 -18.53 -6.98 30.00
C VAL A 9 -17.38 -6.54 29.08
N GLY A 10 -16.20 -7.12 29.29
CA GLY A 10 -15.05 -6.92 28.41
C GLY A 10 -15.32 -7.53 27.04
N LEU A 11 -15.45 -6.69 26.01
CA LEU A 11 -15.34 -7.10 24.61
C LEU A 11 -13.89 -7.52 24.36
N SER A 12 -13.66 -8.84 24.37
CA SER A 12 -12.39 -9.44 23.98
C SER A 12 -12.20 -9.31 22.47
N VAL A 13 -11.38 -8.34 22.04
CA VAL A 13 -10.83 -8.31 20.68
C VAL A 13 -9.75 -9.39 20.60
N SER A 14 -10.14 -10.60 20.22
CA SER A 14 -9.21 -11.69 19.94
C SER A 14 -8.56 -11.47 18.58
N LEU A 15 -7.36 -10.89 18.57
CA LEU A 15 -6.56 -10.71 17.37
C LEU A 15 -5.81 -12.03 17.07
N THR A 16 -6.39 -12.89 16.24
CA THR A 16 -5.68 -14.10 15.77
C THR A 16 -4.59 -13.69 14.79
N ILE A 17 -3.33 -13.70 15.24
CA ILE A 17 -2.16 -13.56 14.35
C ILE A 17 -2.05 -14.85 13.54
N ALA A 18 -2.75 -14.91 12.41
CA ALA A 18 -2.50 -15.93 11.40
C ALA A 18 -1.28 -15.49 10.58
N SER A 19 -0.09 -15.92 10.99
CA SER A 19 1.08 -15.91 10.10
C SER A 19 0.84 -16.92 8.98
N ILE A 20 0.16 -16.50 7.91
CA ILE A 20 -0.02 -17.30 6.71
C ILE A 20 1.34 -17.39 6.01
N ILE A 21 2.13 -18.40 6.35
CA ILE A 21 3.31 -18.81 5.58
C ILE A 21 2.82 -19.58 4.35
N VAL A 22 2.22 -18.89 3.38
CA VAL A 22 2.03 -19.43 2.03
C VAL A 22 3.35 -19.24 1.29
N GLY A 23 4.27 -20.18 1.49
CA GLY A 23 5.58 -20.12 0.84
C GLY A 23 6.49 -21.34 1.01
N LYS A 24 6.06 -22.41 1.68
CA LYS A 24 6.94 -23.56 1.98
C LYS A 24 6.50 -24.93 1.44
N ARG A 25 5.46 -25.01 0.59
CA ARG A 25 4.98 -26.30 0.04
C ARG A 25 5.30 -26.57 -1.43
N PHE A 26 6.27 -25.88 -2.01
CA PHE A 26 6.76 -26.15 -3.38
C PHE A 26 8.27 -26.33 -3.44
N LEU A 27 8.87 -27.18 -2.59
CA LEU A 27 10.25 -27.65 -2.80
C LEU A 27 10.45 -29.04 -2.19
N LEU A 28 10.21 -30.09 -2.97
CA LEU A 28 10.92 -31.36 -2.85
C LEU A 28 11.07 -31.98 -4.25
N ALA A 29 12.15 -31.60 -4.92
CA ALA A 29 12.81 -32.44 -5.92
C ALA A 29 14.33 -32.24 -5.75
N PRO A 30 15.14 -33.31 -5.73
CA PRO A 30 16.58 -33.20 -5.49
C PRO A 30 17.30 -32.69 -6.73
N ALA A 31 18.26 -31.78 -6.53
CA ALA A 31 19.13 -31.25 -7.58
C ALA A 31 20.33 -32.18 -7.83
N PRO A 32 20.76 -32.41 -9.09
CA PRO A 32 22.07 -32.97 -9.36
C PRO A 32 23.16 -31.91 -9.24
N ALA A 33 24.29 -32.31 -8.66
CA ALA A 33 25.46 -31.48 -8.43
C ALA A 33 26.22 -31.18 -9.73
N SER A 34 26.46 -29.90 -10.02
CA SER A 34 27.69 -29.46 -10.71
C SER A 34 27.92 -27.97 -10.43
N SER A 35 29.00 -27.69 -9.71
CA SER A 35 29.48 -26.37 -9.33
C SER A 35 30.11 -25.63 -10.50
N THR A 36 29.57 -24.46 -10.82
CA THR A 36 30.35 -23.35 -11.41
C THR A 36 30.00 -22.08 -10.62
N PRO A 37 30.98 -21.24 -10.25
CA PRO A 37 30.70 -20.00 -9.54
C PRO A 37 29.86 -19.09 -10.45
N PRO A 38 28.78 -18.48 -9.95
CA PRO A 38 27.95 -17.62 -10.78
C PRO A 38 28.79 -16.41 -11.22
N SER A 39 29.01 -16.32 -12.54
CA SER A 39 29.38 -15.07 -13.18
C SER A 39 28.45 -13.98 -12.66
N LYS A 40 28.98 -12.81 -12.28
CA LYS A 40 28.18 -11.62 -11.94
C LYS A 40 27.32 -11.26 -13.15
N GLY A 41 26.14 -11.87 -13.22
CA GLY A 41 25.15 -11.57 -14.24
C GLY A 41 24.77 -10.12 -14.10
N LEU A 42 24.89 -9.38 -15.19
CA LEU A 42 24.33 -8.04 -15.33
C LEU A 42 22.89 -8.11 -14.83
N LYS A 43 22.57 -7.40 -13.74
CA LYS A 43 21.18 -7.28 -13.29
C LYS A 43 20.40 -6.66 -14.44
N VAL A 44 19.61 -7.47 -15.14
CA VAL A 44 18.57 -6.96 -16.04
C VAL A 44 17.61 -6.21 -15.12
N GLY A 45 17.78 -4.90 -15.04
CA GLY A 45 17.02 -4.05 -14.13
C GLY A 45 15.59 -3.99 -14.63
N GLY A 46 14.73 -4.87 -14.11
CA GLY A 46 13.34 -4.91 -14.55
C GLY A 46 12.66 -3.56 -14.31
N ALA A 47 11.74 -3.20 -15.22
CA ALA A 47 10.92 -1.99 -15.18
C ALA A 47 10.57 -1.53 -13.76
N LYS A 48 10.96 -0.28 -13.48
CA LYS A 48 10.73 0.39 -12.19
C LYS A 48 9.28 0.85 -12.13
N ASN A 49 8.66 0.68 -10.96
CA ASN A 49 7.29 1.12 -10.73
C ASN A 49 7.28 2.56 -10.21
N TYR A 50 6.38 3.36 -10.73
CA TYR A 50 6.14 4.74 -10.33
C TYR A 50 4.73 4.90 -9.83
N ARG A 51 4.56 5.75 -8.83
CA ARG A 51 3.28 6.29 -8.40
C ARG A 51 3.00 7.56 -9.19
N VAL A 52 1.81 7.68 -9.74
CA VAL A 52 1.32 8.91 -10.39
C VAL A 52 0.20 9.47 -9.55
N ARG A 53 0.40 10.65 -8.97
CA ARG A 53 -0.56 11.32 -8.06
C ARG A 53 -1.21 12.51 -8.74
N GLY A 54 -2.38 12.89 -8.24
CA GLY A 54 -3.13 14.05 -8.73
C GLY A 54 -3.88 13.79 -10.04
N VAL A 55 -4.14 12.51 -10.35
CA VAL A 55 -4.89 12.16 -11.56
C VAL A 55 -6.36 12.59 -11.38
N PRO A 56 -6.98 13.26 -12.37
CA PRO A 56 -8.36 13.72 -12.25
C PRO A 56 -9.37 12.59 -12.01
N LEU A 57 -10.45 12.88 -11.29
CA LEU A 57 -11.49 11.88 -11.01
C LEU A 57 -12.22 11.40 -12.28
N ALA A 58 -12.28 12.25 -13.31
CA ALA A 58 -12.91 11.93 -14.58
C ALA A 58 -12.08 10.99 -15.46
N TRP A 59 -10.76 10.91 -15.23
CA TRP A 59 -9.87 10.11 -16.07
C TRP A 59 -9.95 8.63 -15.73
N ASP A 60 -9.97 7.81 -16.79
CA ASP A 60 -9.75 6.38 -16.70
C ASP A 60 -8.27 6.00 -16.95
N THR A 61 -8.00 4.69 -16.99
CA THR A 61 -6.64 4.16 -17.24
C THR A 61 -6.10 4.55 -18.62
N ASN A 62 -6.96 4.62 -19.64
CA ASN A 62 -6.57 4.97 -21.01
C ASN A 62 -6.28 6.46 -21.12
N ASP A 63 -7.08 7.31 -20.45
CA ASP A 63 -6.85 8.74 -20.35
C ASP A 63 -5.49 9.02 -19.72
N LEU A 64 -5.19 8.39 -18.58
CA LEU A 64 -3.89 8.53 -17.91
C LEU A 64 -2.74 8.03 -18.80
N GLN A 65 -2.89 6.88 -19.46
CA GLN A 65 -1.84 6.36 -20.34
C GLN A 65 -1.59 7.28 -21.53
N SER A 66 -2.66 7.81 -22.14
CA SER A 66 -2.57 8.77 -23.25
C SER A 66 -1.92 10.07 -22.82
N PHE A 67 -2.28 10.60 -21.64
CA PHE A 67 -1.63 11.77 -21.07
C PHE A 67 -0.12 11.56 -20.91
N LEU A 68 0.29 10.43 -20.30
CA LEU A 68 1.71 10.10 -20.12
C LEU A 68 2.44 9.95 -21.45
N LEU A 69 1.83 9.34 -22.47
CA LEU A 69 2.43 9.18 -23.81
C LEU A 69 2.75 10.51 -24.49
N MET A 70 1.98 11.56 -24.19
CA MET A 70 2.19 12.90 -24.76
C MET A 70 3.26 13.71 -24.03
N GLN A 71 3.75 13.24 -22.87
CA GLN A 71 4.73 14.00 -22.07
C GLN A 71 6.16 13.69 -22.50
N ASP A 72 6.96 14.74 -22.66
CA ASP A 72 8.40 14.61 -22.88
C ASP A 72 9.07 13.82 -21.73
N GLY A 73 9.91 12.85 -22.09
CA GLY A 73 10.61 11.99 -21.13
C GLY A 73 9.81 10.78 -20.63
N CYS A 74 8.52 10.66 -20.97
CA CYS A 74 7.72 9.47 -20.67
C CYS A 74 7.76 8.46 -21.82
N TYR A 75 8.80 7.62 -21.86
CA TYR A 75 8.98 6.63 -22.92
C TYR A 75 8.27 5.31 -22.60
N ASP A 76 7.40 4.86 -23.51
CA ASP A 76 6.56 3.64 -23.40
C ASP A 76 5.89 3.46 -22.03
N PRO A 77 5.12 4.45 -21.54
CA PRO A 77 4.39 4.32 -20.28
C PRO A 77 3.37 3.18 -20.38
N VAL A 78 3.34 2.33 -19.35
CA VAL A 78 2.32 1.31 -19.16
C VAL A 78 1.68 1.54 -17.80
N VAL A 79 0.42 1.96 -17.79
CA VAL A 79 -0.35 2.12 -16.56
C VAL A 79 -0.76 0.74 -16.06
N LYS A 80 -0.44 0.43 -14.81
CA LYS A 80 -0.69 -0.87 -14.15
C LYS A 80 -1.89 -0.84 -13.22
N SER A 81 -2.20 0.33 -12.66
CA SER A 81 -3.42 0.53 -11.88
C SER A 81 -3.81 2.00 -11.85
N LEU A 82 -5.09 2.25 -11.58
CA LEU A 82 -5.63 3.56 -11.30
C LEU A 82 -6.75 3.40 -10.27
N ALA A 83 -6.66 4.13 -9.16
CA ALA A 83 -7.64 4.03 -8.08
C ALA A 83 -7.95 5.40 -7.50
N THR A 84 -9.21 5.62 -7.13
CA THR A 84 -9.61 6.81 -6.37
C THR A 84 -8.93 6.78 -5.00
N GLU A 85 -8.30 7.88 -4.61
CA GLU A 85 -7.62 7.96 -3.32
C GLU A 85 -8.61 7.98 -2.16
N ALA A 86 -8.11 7.64 -0.97
CA ALA A 86 -8.88 7.60 0.26
C ALA A 86 -9.70 8.87 0.54
N HIS A 87 -9.15 10.04 0.23
CA HIS A 87 -9.83 11.33 0.43
C HIS A 87 -10.80 11.70 -0.70
N GLY A 88 -10.89 10.91 -1.79
CA GLY A 88 -11.88 11.07 -2.85
C GLY A 88 -11.75 12.32 -3.73
N ARG A 89 -10.61 13.01 -3.73
CA ARG A 89 -10.40 14.28 -4.47
C ARG A 89 -9.60 14.10 -5.77
N SER A 90 -8.85 13.00 -5.85
CA SER A 90 -8.03 12.62 -7.00
C SER A 90 -7.94 11.10 -7.07
N LYS A 91 -7.44 10.61 -8.19
CA LYS A 91 -6.98 9.26 -8.36
C LYS A 91 -5.45 9.22 -8.25
N THR A 92 -4.95 8.06 -7.87
CA THR A 92 -3.54 7.73 -7.94
C THR A 92 -3.39 6.45 -8.77
N GLY A 93 -2.42 6.46 -9.67
CA GLY A 93 -2.09 5.33 -10.52
C GLY A 93 -0.71 4.77 -10.24
N THR A 94 -0.46 3.57 -10.74
CA THR A 94 0.90 3.04 -10.87
C THR A 94 1.26 2.85 -12.32
N ALA A 95 2.49 3.18 -12.70
CA ALA A 95 2.97 3.07 -14.07
C ALA A 95 4.41 2.56 -14.13
N THR A 96 4.76 1.95 -15.25
CA THR A 96 6.14 1.59 -15.61
C THR A 96 6.51 2.29 -16.91
N PHE A 97 7.79 2.58 -17.10
CA PHE A 97 8.34 3.22 -18.31
C PHE A 97 9.43 2.33 -18.89
N ARG A 98 9.88 2.63 -20.11
CA ARG A 98 11.00 1.94 -20.76
C ARG A 98 12.22 1.91 -19.83
N ASP A 99 12.84 0.74 -19.74
CA ASP A 99 14.02 0.53 -18.89
C ASP A 99 15.15 1.53 -19.21
N GLY A 100 15.75 2.07 -18.15
CA GLY A 100 16.82 3.07 -18.26
C GLY A 100 16.34 4.50 -18.49
N THR A 101 15.02 4.74 -18.57
CA THR A 101 14.46 6.09 -18.65
C THR A 101 13.67 6.44 -17.41
N ASP A 102 13.96 7.62 -16.85
CA ASP A 102 13.24 8.16 -15.70
C ASP A 102 12.37 9.32 -16.22
N PRO A 103 11.04 9.29 -16.04
CA PRO A 103 10.18 10.38 -16.46
C PRO A 103 10.37 11.58 -15.53
N PRO A 104 9.94 12.78 -15.95
CA PRO A 104 9.91 13.95 -15.08
C PRO A 104 9.05 13.71 -13.82
N THR A 105 9.49 14.24 -12.69
CA THR A 105 8.78 14.14 -11.40
C THR A 105 7.46 14.92 -11.39
N THR A 106 7.35 15.97 -12.20
CA THR A 106 6.13 16.79 -12.31
C THR A 106 5.77 16.92 -13.78
N LEU A 107 4.51 16.62 -14.09
CA LEU A 107 3.94 16.70 -15.42
C LEU A 107 2.78 17.70 -15.38
N GLN A 108 2.69 18.57 -16.37
CA GLN A 108 1.62 19.55 -16.47
C GLN A 108 1.05 19.55 -17.88
N GLY A 109 -0.28 19.56 -17.97
CA GLY A 109 -0.96 19.65 -19.25
C GLY A 109 -2.44 19.29 -19.13
N SER A 110 -3.13 19.35 -20.25
CA SER A 110 -4.49 18.83 -20.39
C SER A 110 -4.48 17.68 -21.39
N LEU A 111 -5.41 16.74 -21.24
CA LEU A 111 -5.59 15.66 -22.21
C LEU A 111 -6.37 16.14 -23.43
N ARG A 112 -7.27 17.12 -23.23
CA ARG A 112 -8.14 17.70 -24.25
C ARG A 112 -8.00 19.22 -24.24
N PRO A 113 -8.13 19.93 -25.37
CA PRO A 113 -7.95 21.39 -25.42
C PRO A 113 -8.91 22.17 -24.53
N GLU A 114 -10.13 21.66 -24.35
CA GLU A 114 -11.17 22.26 -23.52
C GLU A 114 -11.04 21.94 -22.01
N GLU A 115 -10.13 21.04 -21.63
CA GLU A 115 -9.91 20.67 -20.23
C GLU A 115 -8.94 21.64 -19.53
N GLU A 116 -9.14 21.82 -18.23
CA GLU A 116 -8.19 22.53 -17.39
C GLU A 116 -6.82 21.84 -17.38
N THR A 117 -5.76 22.62 -17.19
CA THR A 117 -4.41 22.09 -17.01
C THR A 117 -4.31 21.37 -15.66
N HIS A 118 -3.94 20.10 -15.70
CA HIS A 118 -3.71 19.29 -14.52
C HIS A 118 -2.23 19.18 -14.21
N THR A 119 -1.88 19.07 -12.92
CA THR A 119 -0.52 18.82 -12.46
C THR A 119 -0.45 17.44 -11.82
N LEU A 120 0.32 16.54 -12.43
CA LEU A 120 0.52 15.17 -11.95
C LEU A 120 1.94 15.04 -11.39
N ILE A 121 2.07 14.32 -10.27
CA ILE A 121 3.36 14.12 -9.59
C ILE A 121 3.74 12.64 -9.66
N LEU A 122 4.95 12.38 -10.15
CA LEU A 122 5.52 11.04 -10.27
C LEU A 122 6.58 10.83 -9.20
N ASP A 123 6.47 9.74 -8.44
CA ASP A 123 7.50 9.37 -7.49
C ASP A 123 7.72 7.84 -7.45
N ARG A 124 8.90 7.45 -6.98
CA ARG A 124 9.27 6.04 -6.81
C ARG A 124 9.22 5.56 -5.37
N GLY A 125 9.08 6.47 -4.41
CA GLY A 125 9.21 6.13 -2.98
C GLY A 125 7.92 5.56 -2.40
N PHE A 126 6.77 5.89 -2.98
CA PHE A 126 5.45 5.47 -2.48
C PHE A 126 5.22 5.86 -1.02
N LEU A 127 5.84 6.95 -0.56
CA LEU A 127 5.75 7.41 0.82
C LEU A 127 4.32 7.82 1.17
N GLY A 128 3.86 7.42 2.35
CA GLY A 128 2.47 7.56 2.79
C GLY A 128 1.54 6.52 2.19
N LEU A 129 0.23 6.77 2.29
CA LEU A 129 -0.80 5.89 1.75
C LEU A 129 -0.84 6.00 0.22
N THR A 130 -0.86 4.86 -0.45
CA THR A 130 -1.07 4.75 -1.89
C THR A 130 -2.18 3.76 -2.16
N THR A 131 -3.29 4.22 -2.74
CA THR A 131 -4.38 3.32 -3.12
C THR A 131 -4.00 2.61 -4.41
N LEU A 132 -3.90 1.28 -4.35
CA LEU A 132 -3.53 0.43 -5.49
C LEU A 132 -4.76 -0.03 -6.28
N PHE A 133 -5.88 -0.21 -5.57
CA PHE A 133 -7.17 -0.59 -6.13
C PHE A 133 -8.30 0.00 -5.29
N SER A 134 -9.36 0.48 -5.93
CA SER A 134 -10.59 0.91 -5.26
C SER A 134 -11.78 0.23 -5.93
N PRO A 135 -12.64 -0.47 -5.17
CA PRO A 135 -13.90 -1.00 -5.68
C PRO A 135 -14.88 0.14 -5.94
N SER A 136 -16.03 -0.19 -6.54
CA SER A 136 -17.16 0.74 -6.63
C SER A 136 -17.65 1.15 -5.23
N PRO A 137 -18.22 2.34 -5.05
CA PRO A 137 -18.74 2.78 -3.75
C PRO A 137 -19.78 1.81 -3.16
N GLU A 138 -20.63 1.22 -4.00
CA GLU A 138 -21.66 0.27 -3.61
C GLU A 138 -21.08 -1.08 -3.16
N ASP A 139 -20.00 -1.55 -3.79
CA ASP A 139 -19.36 -2.83 -3.48
C ASP A 139 -18.26 -2.68 -2.41
N HIS A 140 -17.86 -1.46 -2.03
CA HIS A 140 -16.82 -1.22 -1.02
C HIS A 140 -17.24 -1.68 0.38
N LYS A 141 -16.71 -2.83 0.83
CA LYS A 141 -17.03 -3.43 2.14
C LYS A 141 -15.88 -3.43 3.13
N VAL A 142 -14.62 -3.36 2.67
CA VAL A 142 -13.44 -3.49 3.53
C VAL A 142 -12.26 -2.66 2.99
N ASP A 143 -11.45 -2.14 3.89
CA ASP A 143 -10.15 -1.53 3.59
C ASP A 143 -9.02 -2.50 3.96
N ILE A 144 -8.04 -2.63 3.07
CA ILE A 144 -6.82 -3.42 3.31
C ILE A 144 -5.63 -2.48 3.20
N VAL A 145 -4.86 -2.34 4.27
CA VAL A 145 -3.63 -1.54 4.30
C VAL A 145 -2.43 -2.46 4.49
N ALA A 146 -1.56 -2.51 3.48
CA ALA A 146 -0.35 -3.31 3.48
C ALA A 146 0.89 -2.47 3.80
N ILE A 147 1.69 -2.94 4.75
CA ILE A 147 2.88 -2.23 5.26
C ILE A 147 4.11 -3.12 5.02
N PRO A 148 5.14 -2.60 4.33
CA PRO A 148 6.38 -3.35 4.12
C PRO A 148 7.13 -3.53 5.44
N GLY A 149 8.02 -4.53 5.48
CA GLY A 149 8.93 -4.72 6.61
C GLY A 149 10.03 -3.66 6.67
N LEU A 150 10.77 -3.62 7.78
CA LEU A 150 11.89 -2.68 7.96
C LEU A 150 12.83 -2.68 6.75
N GLY A 151 13.24 -1.51 6.29
CA GLY A 151 14.11 -1.41 5.12
C GLY A 151 13.42 -1.78 3.79
N GLY A 152 12.10 -2.02 3.80
CA GLY A 152 11.34 -2.52 2.66
C GLY A 152 10.66 -1.41 1.86
N HIS A 153 10.60 -1.60 0.54
CA HIS A 153 9.91 -0.70 -0.37
C HIS A 153 8.42 -1.08 -0.50
N ALA A 154 7.50 -0.10 -0.49
CA ALA A 154 6.05 -0.34 -0.47
C ALA A 154 5.54 -1.22 -1.62
N ILE A 155 6.05 -1.05 -2.84
CA ILE A 155 5.75 -1.95 -3.97
C ILE A 155 6.67 -3.17 -3.97
N GLY A 156 7.95 -2.98 -3.61
CA GLY A 156 8.98 -3.99 -3.78
C GLY A 156 8.81 -5.18 -2.84
N SER A 157 8.32 -4.94 -1.62
CA SER A 157 8.11 -5.99 -0.60
C SER A 157 6.99 -6.97 -0.94
N PHE A 158 6.09 -6.61 -1.85
CA PHE A 158 4.95 -7.44 -2.25
C PHE A 158 5.00 -7.83 -3.73
N ARG A 159 6.14 -7.59 -4.38
CA ARG A 159 6.42 -7.96 -5.76
C ARG A 159 7.19 -9.27 -5.80
N GLU A 160 6.93 -10.08 -6.81
CA GLU A 160 7.69 -11.32 -7.03
C GLU A 160 9.18 -11.02 -7.35
N PRO A 161 10.15 -11.84 -6.90
CA PRO A 161 11.58 -11.52 -6.98
C PRO A 161 12.14 -11.30 -8.40
N LYS A 162 11.51 -11.88 -9.44
CA LYS A 162 12.04 -11.90 -10.82
C LYS A 162 11.05 -11.46 -11.90
N GLY A 163 9.91 -10.91 -11.50
CA GLY A 163 8.89 -10.45 -12.45
C GLY A 163 8.23 -9.19 -11.94
N GLN A 164 7.16 -8.75 -12.60
CA GLN A 164 6.51 -7.46 -12.33
C GLN A 164 5.21 -7.62 -11.53
N HIS A 165 4.82 -8.87 -11.26
CA HIS A 165 3.59 -9.17 -10.55
C HIS A 165 3.72 -8.74 -9.08
N MET A 166 2.82 -7.84 -8.67
CA MET A 166 2.70 -7.34 -7.31
C MET A 166 1.33 -7.76 -6.80
N TRP A 167 1.29 -8.78 -5.94
CA TRP A 167 0.07 -9.53 -5.67
C TRP A 167 -1.04 -8.71 -5.01
N LEU A 168 -0.71 -7.64 -4.25
CA LEU A 168 -1.72 -6.74 -3.68
C LEU A 168 -2.46 -5.94 -4.77
N ARG A 169 -1.78 -5.58 -5.85
CA ARG A 169 -2.35 -4.83 -6.98
C ARG A 169 -2.97 -5.79 -8.00
N ASP A 170 -2.25 -6.85 -8.34
CA ASP A 170 -2.49 -7.64 -9.55
C ASP A 170 -3.35 -8.90 -9.31
N ALA A 171 -3.52 -9.33 -8.06
CA ALA A 171 -4.25 -10.56 -7.74
C ALA A 171 -5.31 -10.37 -6.63
N LEU A 172 -4.94 -9.74 -5.51
CA LEU A 172 -5.81 -9.62 -4.33
C LEU A 172 -7.20 -9.03 -4.63
N PRO A 173 -7.35 -7.95 -5.44
CA PRO A 173 -8.67 -7.38 -5.73
C PRO A 173 -9.64 -8.39 -6.36
N TYR A 174 -9.12 -9.30 -7.18
CA TYR A 174 -9.91 -10.29 -7.91
C TYR A 174 -10.27 -11.52 -7.08
N HIS A 175 -9.64 -11.70 -5.91
CA HIS A 175 -9.99 -12.76 -4.97
C HIS A 175 -10.90 -12.28 -3.83
N MET A 176 -10.90 -10.98 -3.53
CA MET A 176 -11.77 -10.38 -2.50
C MET A 176 -13.09 -9.92 -3.12
N LEU A 177 -13.92 -10.88 -3.55
CA LEU A 177 -15.20 -10.63 -4.18
C LEU A 177 -16.34 -10.60 -3.16
N TRP A 178 -17.30 -9.70 -3.35
CA TRP A 178 -18.51 -9.69 -2.55
C TRP A 178 -19.47 -10.76 -3.07
N GLU A 179 -19.92 -11.66 -2.19
CA GLU A 179 -20.80 -12.78 -2.56
C GLU A 179 -22.08 -12.35 -3.29
N GLN A 180 -22.62 -11.16 -2.97
CA GLN A 180 -23.88 -10.69 -3.54
C GLN A 180 -23.76 -10.19 -4.98
N THR A 181 -22.62 -9.60 -5.36
CA THR A 181 -22.45 -8.98 -6.69
C THR A 181 -21.37 -9.66 -7.52
N ASN A 182 -20.60 -10.57 -6.92
CA ASN A 182 -19.40 -11.19 -7.49
C ASN A 182 -18.38 -10.16 -8.02
N ARG A 183 -18.34 -8.98 -7.41
CA ARG A 183 -17.42 -7.88 -7.75
C ARG A 183 -16.40 -7.64 -6.64
N PRO A 184 -15.22 -7.06 -6.96
CA PRO A 184 -14.24 -6.70 -5.96
C PRO A 184 -14.84 -5.82 -4.85
N MET A 185 -14.57 -6.16 -3.60
CA MET A 185 -15.16 -5.50 -2.44
C MET A 185 -14.16 -4.75 -1.57
N ALA A 186 -12.87 -5.01 -1.77
CA ALA A 186 -11.79 -4.52 -0.95
C ALA A 186 -11.06 -3.35 -1.62
N ARG A 187 -10.97 -2.21 -0.94
CA ARG A 187 -10.00 -1.17 -1.32
C ARG A 187 -8.63 -1.59 -0.82
N VAL A 188 -7.66 -1.64 -1.71
CA VAL A 188 -6.29 -2.09 -1.40
C VAL A 188 -5.35 -0.90 -1.40
N ILE A 189 -4.67 -0.70 -0.29
CA ILE A 189 -3.77 0.42 -0.03
C ILE A 189 -2.42 -0.14 0.42
N THR A 190 -1.33 0.46 -0.03
CA THR A 190 0.00 0.24 0.55
C THR A 190 0.47 1.49 1.27
N TYR A 191 1.21 1.32 2.37
CA TYR A 191 1.82 2.42 3.11
C TYR A 191 3.34 2.34 2.98
N GLY A 192 3.96 3.34 2.34
CA GLY A 192 5.42 3.47 2.28
C GLY A 192 5.94 4.42 3.34
N TYR A 193 7.16 4.16 3.79
CA TYR A 193 7.89 5.01 4.73
C TYR A 193 9.38 5.05 4.39
N GLU A 194 10.07 6.07 4.88
CA GLU A 194 11.49 6.24 4.59
C GLU A 194 12.29 5.12 5.27
N SER A 195 12.86 4.25 4.44
CA SER A 195 13.47 3.00 4.87
C SER A 195 14.89 3.21 5.41
N GLU A 196 15.58 4.26 4.95
CA GLU A 196 16.94 4.62 5.37
C GLU A 196 16.97 5.06 6.83
N ILE A 197 15.94 5.82 7.25
CA ILE A 197 15.79 6.28 8.64
C ILE A 197 15.67 5.10 9.60
N VAL A 198 15.04 4.00 9.17
CA VAL A 198 14.80 2.83 10.04
C VAL A 198 16.00 1.89 10.14
N ASN A 199 16.94 1.93 9.19
CA ASN A 199 18.20 1.21 9.31
C ASN A 199 19.15 1.85 10.33
N SER A 200 18.96 3.13 10.67
CA SER A 200 19.54 3.74 11.87
C SER A 200 18.72 3.30 13.09
N ARG A 201 19.28 2.40 13.91
CA ARG A 201 18.55 1.59 14.90
C ARG A 201 18.10 2.36 16.17
N SER A 202 17.38 3.47 16.05
CA SER A 202 16.78 4.15 17.21
C SER A 202 15.33 3.72 17.43
N MET A 203 14.96 3.46 18.69
CA MET A 203 13.57 3.23 19.10
C MET A 203 12.67 4.46 18.87
N GLN A 204 13.24 5.67 18.94
CA GLN A 204 12.54 6.93 18.69
C GLN A 204 12.03 6.99 17.24
N ASN A 205 12.86 6.56 16.28
CA ASN A 205 12.48 6.53 14.86
C ASN A 205 11.31 5.58 14.57
N LEU A 206 11.19 4.50 15.36
CA LEU A 206 10.08 3.55 15.21
C LEU A 206 8.77 4.10 15.78
N GLU A 207 8.83 4.82 16.91
CA GLU A 207 7.68 5.47 17.54
C GLU A 207 7.14 6.61 16.66
N ASP A 208 8.01 7.41 16.07
CA ASP A 208 7.64 8.47 15.13
C ASP A 208 6.98 7.89 13.87
N LEU A 209 7.54 6.79 13.35
CA LEU A 209 6.96 6.09 12.19
C LEU A 209 5.59 5.49 12.51
N ALA A 210 5.47 4.86 13.68
CA ALA A 210 4.20 4.35 14.16
C ALA A 210 3.20 5.51 14.22
N THR A 211 3.54 6.61 14.88
CA THR A 211 2.66 7.79 15.02
C THR A 211 2.22 8.35 13.67
N THR A 212 3.16 8.52 12.73
CA THR A 212 2.85 8.98 11.37
C THR A 212 1.91 8.01 10.64
N PHE A 213 2.12 6.71 10.83
CA PHE A 213 1.22 5.69 10.27
C PHE A 213 -0.17 5.76 10.92
N ARG A 214 -0.26 5.97 12.23
CA ARG A 214 -1.53 6.20 12.96
C ARG A 214 -2.31 7.34 12.35
N ASP A 215 -1.66 8.48 12.18
CA ASP A 215 -2.32 9.71 11.78
C ASP A 215 -2.84 9.57 10.33
N SER A 216 -2.07 8.85 9.50
CA SER A 216 -2.51 8.45 8.17
C SER A 216 -3.75 7.55 8.22
N LEU A 217 -3.79 6.55 9.11
CA LEU A 217 -4.96 5.67 9.30
C LEU A 217 -6.16 6.39 9.90
N CYS A 218 -5.96 7.30 10.85
CA CYS A 218 -7.02 8.13 11.42
C CYS A 218 -7.67 8.97 10.33
N THR A 219 -6.88 9.52 9.41
CA THR A 219 -7.41 10.27 8.26
C THR A 219 -8.26 9.38 7.34
N LEU A 220 -7.85 8.13 7.12
CA LEU A 220 -8.59 7.15 6.33
C LEU A 220 -9.94 6.76 6.99
N THR A 221 -9.90 6.51 8.30
CA THR A 221 -11.02 5.94 9.08
C THR A 221 -11.97 6.98 9.65
N SER A 222 -11.58 8.25 9.73
CA SER A 222 -12.46 9.35 10.19
C SER A 222 -13.44 9.82 9.11
N SER A 223 -13.38 9.25 7.90
CA SER A 223 -14.30 9.56 6.83
C SER A 223 -15.70 8.98 7.10
N ARG A 224 -16.76 9.72 6.71
CA ARG A 224 -18.13 9.19 6.76
C ARG A 224 -18.21 7.92 5.92
N GLY A 225 -18.54 6.79 6.53
CA GLY A 225 -18.59 5.49 5.84
C GLY A 225 -17.34 4.61 6.01
N ALA A 226 -16.57 4.82 7.09
CA ALA A 226 -15.46 3.95 7.48
C ALA A 226 -15.81 2.47 7.36
N LYS A 227 -14.96 1.72 6.66
CA LYS A 227 -15.11 0.28 6.48
C LYS A 227 -14.23 -0.45 7.50
N PRO A 228 -14.57 -1.71 7.83
CA PRO A 228 -13.64 -2.59 8.53
C PRO A 228 -12.25 -2.53 7.88
N LEU A 229 -11.22 -2.46 8.71
CA LEU A 229 -9.82 -2.31 8.28
C LEU A 229 -9.04 -3.60 8.57
N ILE A 230 -8.36 -4.13 7.55
CA ILE A 230 -7.42 -5.23 7.65
C ILE A 230 -6.02 -4.68 7.42
N ILE A 231 -5.09 -4.97 8.34
CA ILE A 231 -3.68 -4.59 8.19
C ILE A 231 -2.86 -5.82 7.83
N VAL A 232 -2.11 -5.74 6.72
CA VAL A 232 -1.17 -6.78 6.28
C VAL A 232 0.25 -6.25 6.49
N ALA A 233 0.93 -6.72 7.52
CA ALA A 233 2.29 -6.29 7.83
C ALA A 233 3.30 -7.37 7.45
N HIS A 234 4.29 -7.04 6.62
CA HIS A 234 5.33 -7.99 6.23
C HIS A 234 6.51 -7.97 7.21
N SER A 235 6.96 -9.14 7.67
CA SER A 235 8.13 -9.31 8.54
C SER A 235 8.10 -8.35 9.75
N LEU A 236 9.16 -7.57 9.97
CA LEU A 236 9.26 -6.62 11.07
C LEU A 236 8.28 -5.43 10.99
N GLY A 237 7.55 -5.27 9.88
CA GLY A 237 6.45 -4.30 9.79
C GLY A 237 5.36 -4.57 10.84
N GLY A 238 5.27 -5.80 11.35
CA GLY A 238 4.41 -6.13 12.50
C GLY A 238 4.76 -5.37 13.78
N LEU A 239 6.01 -4.88 13.95
CA LEU A 239 6.38 -4.05 15.11
C LEU A 239 5.77 -2.64 15.03
N ILE A 240 5.68 -2.06 13.84
CA ILE A 240 5.02 -0.76 13.61
C ILE A 240 3.55 -0.89 14.04
N VAL A 241 2.88 -1.97 13.61
CA VAL A 241 1.48 -2.25 13.97
C VAL A 241 1.32 -2.54 15.47
N LYS A 242 2.28 -3.26 16.09
CA LYS A 242 2.23 -3.56 17.52
C LYS A 242 2.41 -2.30 18.38
N GLN A 243 3.34 -1.42 18.03
CA GLN A 243 3.54 -0.15 18.74
C GLN A 243 2.31 0.75 18.63
N GLN A 244 1.67 0.78 17.47
CA GLN A 244 0.38 1.42 17.27
C GLN A 244 -0.70 0.91 18.24
N GLY A 245 -0.88 -0.40 18.31
CA GLY A 245 -1.86 -1.01 19.23
C GLY A 245 -1.59 -0.70 20.70
N HIS A 246 -0.32 -0.64 21.11
CA HIS A 246 0.06 -0.31 22.49
C HIS A 246 -0.28 1.15 22.89
N TYR A 247 -0.26 2.10 21.96
CA TYR A 247 -0.64 3.49 22.24
C TYR A 247 -2.15 3.65 22.41
N HIS A 248 -2.95 2.94 21.61
CA HIS A 248 -4.41 2.96 21.73
C HIS A 248 -4.89 2.48 23.12
N SER A 249 -4.19 1.51 23.72
CA SER A 249 -4.48 1.05 25.08
C SER A 249 -4.03 2.01 26.19
N ARG A 250 -3.16 2.99 25.93
CA ARG A 250 -2.65 3.94 26.93
C ARG A 250 -3.45 5.24 27.01
N GLU A 251 -4.00 5.73 25.91
CA GLU A 251 -4.81 6.96 25.93
C GLU A 251 -6.23 6.75 26.49
N PHE A 252 -6.80 5.54 26.38
CA PHE A 252 -8.09 5.22 26.99
C PHE A 252 -7.99 4.70 28.45
N GLY A 253 -6.79 4.51 28.98
CA GLY A 253 -6.56 4.03 30.36
C GLY A 253 -6.43 5.12 31.42
N ASN A 254 -6.24 6.40 31.03
CA ASN A 254 -5.92 7.49 31.95
C ASN A 254 -6.99 8.62 31.98
N GLY A 255 -8.20 8.34 31.49
CA GLY A 255 -9.25 9.34 31.26
C GLY A 255 -10.49 9.28 32.17
N LEU A 256 -10.41 8.72 33.39
CA LEU A 256 -11.48 8.86 34.38
C LEU A 256 -10.99 9.72 35.55
N PRO A 257 -11.53 10.94 35.74
CA PRO A 257 -11.22 11.74 36.91
C PRO A 257 -11.85 11.12 38.16
N SER A 258 -11.09 11.19 39.26
CA SER A 258 -11.49 10.84 40.63
C SER A 258 -12.72 11.60 41.12
#